data_AF-A0A354R7U2-F1
#
_entry.id   AF-A0A354R7U2-F1
#
_cell.length_a   1.000
_cell.length_b   1.000
_cell.length_c   1.000
_cell.angle_alpha   90.00
_cell.angle_beta   90.00
_cell.angle_gamma   90.00
#
_symmetry.space_group_name_H-M   'P 1'
#
loop_
_entity.id
_entity.type
_entity.pdbx_description
1 polymer ?
#
loop_
_entity_poly.entity_id
_entity_poly.type
_entity_poly.pdbx_seq_one_letter_code
_entity_poly.pdbx_strand_id
1 'polypeptide(L)'
;MKILGEKLFAKDASGQLLSRIGTIFFKTPGLVTVRGVHATQRLLWIDTLNAERAAKGIPPLSPEEVAAEMEDSVDLIMTEDAVYIRPDPERMDLAFKADEELQKLVSKRRIRFLNTHAAKVRNALRARGENWRMARQPISQDDMKRLILDSHVSIDHGCIYYYNRNTGTRFLTVGGYAEIAKLPPAEFREQAREVVALFSRRNRMGNPEAEVFPTTTPIGIAKAIQHLDVDRLSDEELRRATDKIDLDWRMSLPADLRDESVENFAWRNAMCAALTRVSNAPEIDGSELIQGLSPEFFRQIEWLPGARIDRGELIFDPLWDEYTRTRDPELGQVCDPRVRNIIFNFVRFYRDLQYVNIGRIANSLARHPEAGPHRGSIYILQMKETSRLEPYVAILRFQKWGIAEHLDEGKNLLQSIIEANDYADYIMDRRLMCQQLGMSLPQYVGFGQFAEPYHGHNQYNGTTVRAYYFIRAYTSGTASDKVPVGKFRNPAYAKKFAHLMGGAAAMDMIVGRLATKNGENIFDTNYEIVQQGLDGLPEHVAVLDHAGSFVGYLKPFEELVAPYAEVVRRRAPYVKDFAAFG
;
A
#
# COMPACT_ATOMS: atom_id res chain seq x y z
N MET A 1 19.83 17.70 18.29
CA MET A 1 19.94 18.12 16.87
C MET A 1 19.53 19.57 16.77
N LYS A 2 20.26 20.39 16.00
CA LYS A 2 19.90 21.79 15.74
C LYS A 2 18.74 21.86 14.76
N ILE A 3 17.79 22.78 14.93
CA ILE A 3 16.66 22.96 14.00
C ILE A 3 16.72 24.37 13.41
N LEU A 4 16.70 24.47 12.08
CA LEU A 4 16.58 25.72 11.34
C LEU A 4 15.22 25.77 10.63
N GLY A 5 14.39 26.74 10.98
CA GLY A 5 13.02 26.87 10.48
C GLY A 5 11.99 26.40 11.50
N GLU A 6 10.82 26.02 11.00
CA GLU A 6 9.64 25.79 11.81
C GLU A 6 9.57 24.37 12.37
N LYS A 7 8.79 24.16 13.45
CA LYS A 7 8.53 22.82 13.97
C LYS A 7 7.82 21.96 12.92
N LEU A 8 8.06 20.65 12.94
CA LEU A 8 7.33 19.69 12.11
C LEU A 8 5.82 19.85 12.37
N PHE A 9 5.04 19.90 11.29
CA PHE A 9 3.59 20.12 11.30
C PHE A 9 3.12 21.51 11.77
N ALA A 10 4.01 22.49 11.92
CA ALA A 10 3.60 23.86 12.19
C ALA A 10 2.76 24.41 11.02
N LYS A 11 1.64 25.05 11.35
CA LYS A 11 0.68 25.60 10.39
C LYS A 11 0.60 27.12 10.52
N ASP A 12 0.35 27.81 9.42
CA ASP A 12 0.03 29.23 9.43
C ASP A 12 -1.43 29.49 9.87
N ALA A 13 -1.82 30.77 9.90
CA ALA A 13 -3.17 31.19 10.28
C ALA A 13 -4.27 30.66 9.33
N SER A 14 -3.92 30.24 8.11
CA SER A 14 -4.84 29.62 7.15
C SER A 14 -4.93 28.09 7.29
N GLY A 15 -4.20 27.51 8.25
CA GLY A 15 -4.16 26.07 8.49
C GLY A 15 -3.23 25.31 7.54
N GLN A 16 -2.46 26.00 6.71
CA GLN A 16 -1.49 25.38 5.80
C GLN A 16 -0.14 25.15 6.48
N LEU A 17 0.55 24.07 6.13
CA LEU A 17 1.88 23.80 6.65
C LEU A 17 2.87 24.92 6.31
N LEU A 18 3.61 25.40 7.31
CA LEU A 18 4.65 26.40 7.14
C LEU A 18 5.80 25.89 6.27
N SER A 19 6.12 24.60 6.38
CA SER A 19 7.01 23.90 5.46
C SER A 19 6.50 22.50 5.13
N ARG A 20 6.59 22.14 3.85
CA ARG A 20 6.24 20.82 3.32
C ARG A 20 7.46 19.96 2.97
N ILE A 21 8.66 20.49 3.17
CA ILE A 21 9.91 19.76 2.93
C ILE A 21 10.89 19.97 4.09
N GLY A 22 11.72 18.96 4.35
CA GLY A 22 12.82 19.08 5.28
C GLY A 22 14.04 18.33 4.81
N THR A 23 15.20 18.67 5.35
CA THR A 23 16.43 17.91 5.15
C THR A 23 17.11 17.73 6.50
N ILE A 24 17.35 16.46 6.87
CA ILE A 24 18.14 16.09 8.04
C ILE A 24 19.59 15.93 7.62
N PHE A 25 20.52 16.45 8.42
CA PHE A 25 21.96 16.32 8.30
C PHE A 25 22.51 15.55 9.49
N PHE A 26 23.42 14.60 9.23
CA PHE A 26 23.95 13.72 10.28
C PHE A 26 25.41 13.99 10.63
N LYS A 27 26.19 14.53 9.70
CA LYS A 27 27.61 14.84 9.93
C LYS A 27 27.73 15.95 10.97
N THR A 28 27.09 17.09 10.71
CA THR A 28 26.73 18.06 11.74
C THR A 28 25.23 17.91 12.04
N PRO A 29 24.82 17.38 13.21
CA PRO A 29 23.41 17.05 13.47
C PRO A 29 22.46 18.25 13.37
N GLY A 30 21.68 18.29 12.28
CA GLY A 30 20.76 19.39 11.95
C GLY A 30 19.48 18.93 11.26
N LEU A 31 18.39 19.67 11.44
CA LEU A 31 17.16 19.57 10.67
C LEU A 31 16.82 20.95 10.11
N VAL A 32 16.61 21.03 8.80
CA VAL A 32 16.17 22.26 8.13
C VAL A 32 14.74 22.07 7.64
N THR A 33 13.85 23.00 8.00
CA THR A 33 12.40 22.96 7.72
C THR A 33 11.90 24.34 7.24
N VAL A 34 12.60 24.93 6.28
CA VAL A 34 12.21 26.19 5.62
C VAL A 34 11.49 25.93 4.29
N ARG A 35 10.73 26.91 3.78
CA ARG A 35 10.07 26.83 2.46
C ARG A 35 11.09 26.72 1.31
N GLY A 36 10.63 26.30 0.14
CA GLY A 36 11.44 26.17 -1.08
C GLY A 36 11.70 24.72 -1.49
N VAL A 37 12.95 24.40 -1.86
CA VAL A 37 13.37 23.09 -2.36
C VAL A 37 14.53 22.53 -1.52
N HIS A 38 14.76 21.21 -1.53
CA HIS A 38 15.84 20.61 -0.74
C HIS A 38 17.25 21.15 -1.09
N ALA A 39 17.45 21.65 -2.32
CA ALA A 39 18.71 22.29 -2.70
C ALA A 39 18.93 23.60 -1.92
N THR A 40 17.90 24.44 -1.76
CA THR A 40 18.02 25.70 -1.01
C THR A 40 18.17 25.45 0.49
N GLN A 41 17.52 24.42 1.03
CA GLN A 41 17.73 24.00 2.43
C GLN A 41 19.18 23.58 2.71
N ARG A 42 19.84 22.90 1.76
CA ARG A 42 21.26 22.53 1.87
C ARG A 42 22.16 23.75 1.84
N LEU A 43 21.94 24.68 0.92
CA LEU A 43 22.73 25.91 0.87
C LEU A 43 22.59 26.70 2.18
N LEU A 44 21.36 26.87 2.67
CA LEU A 44 21.11 27.53 3.96
C LEU A 44 21.85 26.85 5.12
N TRP A 45 21.88 25.50 5.14
CA TRP A 45 22.62 24.76 6.16
C TRP A 45 24.12 25.08 6.11
N ILE A 46 24.73 25.01 4.93
CA ILE A 46 26.15 25.31 4.73
C ILE A 46 26.49 26.75 5.09
N ASP A 47 25.67 27.72 4.66
CA ASP A 47 25.85 29.13 4.99
C ASP A 47 25.80 29.36 6.50
N THR A 48 24.87 28.69 7.18
CA THR A 48 24.76 28.75 8.64
C THR A 48 25.99 28.17 9.34
N LEU A 49 26.50 27.03 8.88
CA LEU A 49 27.72 26.43 9.43
C LEU A 49 28.95 27.33 9.20
N ASN A 50 29.06 27.93 8.02
CA ASN A 50 30.14 28.87 7.70
C ASN A 50 30.06 30.15 8.54
N ALA A 51 28.86 30.68 8.78
CA ALA A 51 28.67 31.82 9.68
C ALA A 51 29.09 31.50 11.12
N GLU A 52 28.77 30.30 11.63
CA GLU A 52 29.20 29.85 12.95
C GLU A 52 30.71 29.62 13.04
N ARG A 53 31.33 29.09 11.99
CA ARG A 53 32.79 28.94 11.89
C ARG A 53 33.47 30.32 11.88
N ALA A 54 32.96 31.26 11.09
CA ALA A 54 33.45 32.62 11.04
C ALA A 54 33.37 33.31 12.42
N ALA A 55 32.26 33.15 13.15
CA ALA A 55 32.11 33.66 14.52
C ALA A 55 33.12 33.06 15.51
N LYS A 56 33.70 31.89 15.20
CA LYS A 56 34.74 31.20 15.98
C LYS A 56 36.16 31.41 15.42
N GLY A 57 36.31 32.22 14.37
CA GLY A 57 37.59 32.43 13.69
C GLY A 57 38.10 31.19 12.92
N ILE A 58 37.22 30.23 12.63
CA ILE A 58 37.53 29.00 11.89
C ILE A 58 37.26 29.25 10.39
N PRO A 59 38.13 28.78 9.47
CA PRO A 59 37.88 28.87 8.03
C PRO A 59 36.54 28.24 7.61
N PRO A 60 35.92 28.73 6.52
CA PRO A 60 34.70 28.12 5.98
C PRO A 60 34.95 26.66 5.57
N LEU A 61 33.86 25.89 5.46
CA LEU A 61 33.88 24.51 4.99
C LEU A 61 34.61 24.41 3.64
N SER A 62 35.54 23.46 3.55
CA SER A 62 36.16 23.12 2.27
C SER A 62 35.12 22.46 1.33
N PRO A 63 35.36 22.44 0.01
CA PRO A 63 34.47 21.74 -0.93
C PRO A 63 34.21 20.27 -0.57
N GLU A 64 35.22 19.58 -0.04
CA GLU A 64 35.10 18.19 0.42
C GLU A 64 34.25 18.08 1.69
N GLU A 65 34.39 19.01 2.63
CA GLU A 65 33.56 19.04 3.83
C GLU A 65 32.09 19.33 3.50
N VAL A 66 31.84 20.25 2.56
CA VAL A 66 30.50 20.56 2.03
C VAL A 66 29.89 19.33 1.35
N ALA A 67 30.64 18.66 0.48
CA ALA A 67 30.17 17.45 -0.21
C ALA A 67 29.78 16.36 0.81
N ALA A 68 30.61 16.14 1.83
CA ALA A 68 30.33 15.17 2.89
C ALA A 68 29.13 15.54 3.77
N GLU A 69 28.89 16.83 4.08
CA GLU A 69 27.66 17.26 4.74
C GLU A 69 26.42 16.97 3.88
N MET A 70 26.51 17.22 2.57
CA MET A 70 25.41 16.93 1.64
C MET A 70 25.17 15.43 1.43
N GLU A 71 26.23 14.63 1.42
CA GLU A 71 26.16 13.17 1.27
C GLU A 71 25.47 12.52 2.48
N ASP A 72 25.84 12.91 3.69
CA ASP A 72 25.22 12.46 4.95
C ASP A 72 23.97 13.28 5.31
N SER A 73 23.08 13.45 4.33
CA SER A 73 21.77 14.10 4.51
C SER A 73 20.63 13.28 3.92
N VAL A 74 19.43 13.41 4.52
CA VAL A 74 18.21 12.72 4.08
C VAL A 74 17.08 13.73 3.88
N ASP A 75 16.42 13.61 2.72
CA ASP A 75 15.29 14.45 2.34
C ASP A 75 13.98 13.91 2.94
N LEU A 76 13.18 14.84 3.44
CA LEU A 76 11.89 14.62 4.09
C LEU A 76 10.79 15.38 3.35
N ILE A 77 9.63 14.77 3.19
CA ILE A 77 8.44 15.43 2.67
C ILE A 77 7.36 15.41 3.76
N MET A 78 6.78 16.55 4.07
CA MET A 78 5.74 16.66 5.09
C MET A 78 4.37 16.88 4.44
N THR A 79 3.40 16.09 4.89
CA THR A 79 1.96 16.35 4.72
C THR A 79 1.36 16.70 6.07
N GLU A 80 0.06 17.03 6.09
CA GLU A 80 -0.61 17.37 7.35
C GLU A 80 -0.53 16.24 8.39
N ASP A 81 -0.52 15.00 7.92
CA ASP A 81 -0.64 13.81 8.76
C ASP A 81 0.69 13.04 8.93
N ALA A 82 1.67 13.26 8.04
CA ALA A 82 2.86 12.42 7.99
C ALA A 82 4.14 13.14 7.56
N VAL A 83 5.27 12.62 8.04
CA VAL A 83 6.62 12.88 7.53
C VAL A 83 7.05 11.66 6.71
N TYR A 84 7.35 11.89 5.45
CA TYR A 84 7.84 10.90 4.52
C TYR A 84 9.35 11.02 4.37
N ILE A 85 10.07 9.99 4.76
CA ILE A 85 11.50 9.83 4.48
C ILE A 85 11.65 9.43 3.01
N ARG A 86 12.53 10.12 2.28
CA ARG A 86 12.92 9.75 0.93
C ARG A 86 14.24 8.96 0.97
N PRO A 87 14.20 7.62 1.00
CA PRO A 87 15.41 6.83 1.12
C PRO A 87 16.18 6.77 -0.19
N ASP A 88 17.50 6.81 -0.08
CA ASP A 88 18.42 6.32 -1.11
C ASP A 88 18.52 4.79 -0.98
N PRO A 89 18.17 4.01 -2.03
CA PRO A 89 18.24 2.55 -1.99
C PRO A 89 19.62 2.00 -1.66
N GLU A 90 20.71 2.74 -1.92
CA GLU A 90 22.08 2.34 -1.61
C GLU A 90 22.53 2.77 -0.20
N ARG A 91 21.82 3.70 0.44
CA ARG A 91 22.13 4.27 1.76
C ARG A 91 20.95 4.19 2.73
N MET A 92 20.37 2.99 2.84
CA MET A 92 19.27 2.72 3.77
C MET A 92 19.66 2.94 5.24
N ASP A 93 20.95 2.87 5.58
CA ASP A 93 21.50 3.24 6.88
C ASP A 93 21.12 4.67 7.28
N LEU A 94 21.24 5.63 6.36
CA LEU A 94 20.88 7.03 6.60
C LEU A 94 19.36 7.20 6.77
N ALA A 95 18.57 6.48 5.97
CA ALA A 95 17.11 6.54 6.08
C ALA A 95 16.61 6.03 7.44
N PHE A 96 17.22 4.96 7.97
CA PHE A 96 16.91 4.46 9.30
C PHE A 96 17.41 5.37 10.42
N LYS A 97 18.58 5.99 10.25
CA LYS A 97 19.06 7.02 11.17
C LYS A 97 18.11 8.23 11.20
N ALA A 98 17.56 8.63 10.06
CA ALA A 98 16.53 9.68 9.97
C ALA A 98 15.26 9.29 10.74
N ASP A 99 14.79 8.06 10.57
CA ASP A 99 13.65 7.51 11.30
C ASP A 99 13.85 7.59 12.82
N GLU A 100 15.02 7.21 13.32
CA GLU A 100 15.35 7.27 14.75
C GLU A 100 15.41 8.70 15.29
N GLU A 101 15.98 9.66 14.54
CA GLU A 101 15.98 11.07 14.94
C GLU A 101 14.57 11.69 14.90
N LEU A 102 13.76 11.34 13.90
CA LEU A 102 12.39 11.83 13.77
C LEU A 102 11.46 11.30 14.86
N GLN A 103 11.66 10.05 15.32
CA GLN A 103 10.89 9.48 16.43
C GLN A 103 11.05 10.25 17.76
N LYS A 104 12.11 11.06 17.90
CA LYS A 104 12.30 11.96 19.04
C LYS A 104 11.43 13.23 18.96
N LEU A 105 10.94 13.55 17.77
CA LEU A 105 10.19 14.78 17.48
C LEU A 105 8.69 14.50 17.27
N VAL A 106 8.35 13.37 16.67
CA VAL A 106 6.97 13.01 16.29
C VAL A 106 6.72 11.53 16.53
N SER A 107 5.46 11.14 16.74
CA SER A 107 5.10 9.71 16.86
C SER A 107 5.52 8.93 15.62
N LYS A 108 6.04 7.71 15.83
CA LYS A 108 6.43 6.78 14.77
C LYS A 108 5.30 6.51 13.77
N ARG A 109 4.03 6.63 14.19
CA ARG A 109 2.83 6.45 13.35
C ARG A 109 2.76 7.42 12.18
N ARG A 110 3.35 8.61 12.36
CA ARG A 110 3.36 9.69 11.37
C ARG A 110 4.56 9.61 10.43
N ILE A 111 5.51 8.70 10.65
CA ILE A 111 6.70 8.64 9.81
C ILE A 111 6.53 7.50 8.79
N ARG A 112 6.75 7.75 7.50
CA ARG A 112 6.62 6.75 6.42
C ARG A 112 7.84 6.79 5.50
N PHE A 113 8.03 5.73 4.71
CA PHE A 113 9.10 5.67 3.71
C PHE A 113 8.52 5.72 2.30
N LEU A 114 9.08 6.60 1.48
CA LEU A 114 8.83 6.66 0.03
C LEU A 114 9.75 5.69 -0.71
N ASN A 115 9.73 5.73 -2.04
CA ASN A 115 10.63 4.95 -2.88
C ASN A 115 10.50 3.42 -2.63
N THR A 116 9.31 2.98 -2.21
CA THR A 116 8.99 1.57 -1.92
C THR A 116 8.89 0.71 -3.18
N HIS A 117 9.08 1.30 -4.35
CA HIS A 117 9.26 0.58 -5.60
C HIS A 117 10.67 -0.01 -5.76
N ALA A 118 11.68 0.54 -5.08
CA ALA A 118 13.01 -0.03 -5.08
C ALA A 118 13.04 -1.29 -4.21
N ALA A 119 13.48 -2.42 -4.79
CA ALA A 119 13.55 -3.69 -4.07
C ALA A 119 14.43 -3.60 -2.81
N LYS A 120 15.54 -2.86 -2.88
CA LYS A 120 16.43 -2.61 -1.73
C LYS A 120 15.70 -1.93 -0.57
N VAL A 121 14.91 -0.89 -0.85
CA VAL A 121 14.08 -0.20 0.16
C VAL A 121 13.04 -1.15 0.75
N ARG A 122 12.31 -1.90 -0.10
CA ARG A 122 11.32 -2.88 0.38
C ARG A 122 11.93 -3.94 1.27
N ASN A 123 13.02 -4.55 0.82
CA ASN A 123 13.68 -5.63 1.53
C ASN A 123 14.25 -5.16 2.86
N ALA A 124 14.82 -3.94 2.91
CA ALA A 124 15.31 -3.35 4.15
C ALA A 124 14.19 -3.10 5.18
N LEU A 125 13.04 -2.56 4.76
CA LEU A 125 11.88 -2.37 5.63
C LEU A 125 11.28 -3.72 6.08
N ARG A 126 11.17 -4.67 5.14
CA ARG A 126 10.65 -6.01 5.42
C ARG A 126 11.51 -6.74 6.44
N ALA A 127 12.84 -6.64 6.32
CA ALA A 127 13.79 -7.23 7.26
C ALA A 127 13.66 -6.67 8.68
N ARG A 128 13.18 -5.43 8.83
CA ARG A 128 12.87 -4.82 10.13
C ARG A 128 11.46 -5.11 10.65
N GLY A 129 10.64 -5.90 9.95
CA GLY A 129 9.23 -6.09 10.31
C GLY A 129 8.37 -4.85 10.11
N GLU A 130 8.80 -3.95 9.21
CA GLU A 130 8.25 -2.61 9.03
C GLU A 130 7.51 -2.44 7.68
N ASN A 131 6.92 -3.51 7.12
CA ASN A 131 6.07 -3.38 5.92
C ASN A 131 4.98 -2.32 6.07
N TRP A 132 4.47 -2.14 7.30
CA TRP A 132 3.47 -1.13 7.62
C TRP A 132 3.96 0.31 7.39
N ARG A 133 5.28 0.55 7.41
CA ARG A 133 5.91 1.88 7.22
C ARG A 133 6.03 2.28 5.75
N MET A 134 5.82 1.35 4.82
CA MET A 134 5.83 1.64 3.38
C MET A 134 4.68 2.61 3.05
N ALA A 135 4.98 3.68 2.30
CA ALA A 135 3.94 4.57 1.79
C ALA A 135 2.96 3.76 0.92
N ARG A 136 1.66 3.87 1.24
CA ARG A 136 0.60 3.19 0.50
C ARG A 136 0.36 3.92 -0.82
N GLN A 137 0.14 3.16 -1.88
CA GLN A 137 -0.45 3.71 -3.10
C GLN A 137 -1.95 3.96 -2.88
N PRO A 138 -2.54 4.98 -3.52
CA PRO A 138 -3.99 5.21 -3.44
C PRO A 138 -4.74 4.04 -4.09
N ILE A 139 -5.79 3.54 -3.41
CA ILE A 139 -6.52 2.35 -3.84
C ILE A 139 -8.00 2.67 -4.10
N SER A 140 -8.59 3.54 -3.28
CA SER A 140 -9.97 4.03 -3.46
C SER A 140 -10.01 5.35 -4.22
N GLN A 141 -11.20 5.73 -4.70
CA GLN A 141 -11.41 7.05 -5.30
C GLN A 141 -11.12 8.17 -4.28
N ASP A 142 -11.47 7.97 -3.01
CA ASP A 142 -11.20 8.94 -1.95
C ASP A 142 -9.70 9.06 -1.66
N ASP A 143 -8.95 7.95 -1.69
CA ASP A 143 -7.49 7.99 -1.57
C ASP A 143 -6.85 8.76 -2.72
N MET A 144 -7.36 8.56 -3.94
CA MET A 144 -6.89 9.27 -5.14
C MET A 144 -7.15 10.77 -5.02
N LYS A 145 -8.36 11.16 -4.61
CA LYS A 145 -8.71 12.57 -4.38
C LYS A 145 -7.81 13.18 -3.32
N ARG A 146 -7.64 12.49 -2.17
CA ARG A 146 -6.78 12.95 -1.08
C ARG A 146 -5.33 13.10 -1.52
N LEU A 147 -4.79 12.13 -2.29
CA LEU A 147 -3.44 12.23 -2.83
C LEU A 147 -3.26 13.48 -3.69
N ILE A 148 -4.19 13.73 -4.62
CA ILE A 148 -4.11 14.89 -5.52
C ILE A 148 -4.16 16.19 -4.73
N LEU A 149 -5.11 16.31 -3.80
CA LEU A 149 -5.26 17.50 -2.95
C LEU A 149 -4.02 17.74 -2.10
N ASP A 150 -3.49 16.71 -1.46
CA ASP A 150 -2.28 16.80 -0.63
C ASP A 150 -1.02 17.11 -1.46
N SER A 151 -1.01 16.71 -2.73
CA SER A 151 0.07 17.00 -3.67
C SER A 151 0.02 18.41 -4.22
N HIS A 152 -1.07 19.14 -4.08
CA HIS A 152 -1.16 20.53 -4.50
C HIS A 152 -0.31 21.43 -3.58
N VAL A 153 0.72 22.07 -4.14
CA VAL A 153 1.74 22.81 -3.39
C VAL A 153 2.14 24.13 -4.05
N SER A 154 2.57 25.08 -3.23
CA SER A 154 3.36 26.24 -3.63
C SER A 154 4.85 26.00 -3.40
N ILE A 155 5.70 26.82 -4.01
CA ILE A 155 7.12 26.90 -3.70
C ILE A 155 7.39 28.21 -2.95
N ASP A 156 7.47 29.33 -3.68
CA ASP A 156 7.68 30.64 -3.06
C ASP A 156 6.41 31.50 -3.14
N HIS A 157 5.61 31.35 -4.20
CA HIS A 157 4.42 32.18 -4.44
C HIS A 157 3.12 31.34 -4.44
N GLY A 158 2.57 31.04 -5.61
CA GLY A 158 1.27 30.42 -5.82
C GLY A 158 1.28 28.91 -5.64
N CYS A 159 0.17 28.38 -5.13
CA CYS A 159 -0.11 26.95 -5.08
C CYS A 159 -0.66 26.50 -6.43
N ILE A 160 0.23 26.15 -7.36
CA ILE A 160 -0.12 25.81 -8.76
C ILE A 160 0.46 24.46 -9.21
N TYR A 161 1.25 23.81 -8.36
CA TYR A 161 1.96 22.58 -8.71
C TYR A 161 1.36 21.38 -8.01
N TYR A 162 1.41 20.22 -8.67
CA TYR A 162 1.16 18.92 -8.08
C TYR A 162 2.46 18.15 -7.90
N TYR A 163 2.87 17.93 -6.65
CA TYR A 163 4.16 17.36 -6.32
C TYR A 163 4.14 15.83 -6.27
N ASN A 164 4.93 15.20 -7.15
CA ASN A 164 5.24 13.78 -7.09
C ASN A 164 6.35 13.53 -6.06
N ARG A 165 5.98 12.85 -4.97
CA ARG A 165 6.85 12.58 -3.82
C ARG A 165 7.95 11.55 -4.13
N ASN A 166 7.75 10.68 -5.12
CA ASN A 166 8.71 9.65 -5.49
C ASN A 166 9.86 10.24 -6.33
N THR A 167 9.53 10.95 -7.40
CA THR A 167 10.52 11.53 -8.32
C THR A 167 11.05 12.86 -7.84
N GLY A 168 10.28 13.59 -7.02
CA GLY A 168 10.53 14.97 -6.65
C GLY A 168 10.18 15.97 -7.76
N THR A 169 9.43 15.54 -8.77
CA THR A 169 8.99 16.39 -9.89
C THR A 169 7.68 17.10 -9.55
N ARG A 170 7.57 18.37 -9.93
CA ARG A 170 6.34 19.17 -9.80
C ARG A 170 5.62 19.24 -11.12
N PHE A 171 4.40 18.74 -11.17
CA PHE A 171 3.55 18.82 -12.33
C PHE A 171 2.77 20.14 -12.33
N LEU A 172 2.94 20.93 -13.39
CA LEU A 172 2.14 22.10 -13.64
C LEU A 172 1.01 21.73 -14.60
N THR A 173 -0.22 22.14 -14.30
CA THR A 173 -1.37 21.94 -15.20
C THR A 173 -1.64 23.22 -16.00
N VAL A 174 -2.44 23.13 -17.05
CA VAL A 174 -2.75 24.32 -17.86
C VAL A 174 -3.65 25.28 -17.07
N GLY A 175 -4.58 24.74 -16.26
CA GLY A 175 -5.37 25.55 -15.33
C GLY A 175 -4.49 26.26 -14.30
N GLY A 176 -3.56 25.53 -13.66
CA GLY A 176 -2.61 26.12 -12.71
C GLY A 176 -1.71 27.19 -13.34
N TYR A 177 -1.27 26.99 -14.58
CA TYR A 177 -0.51 28.00 -15.33
C TYR A 177 -1.36 29.25 -15.66
N ALA A 178 -2.63 29.07 -16.00
CA ALA A 178 -3.54 30.17 -16.27
C ALA A 178 -3.84 31.04 -15.04
N GLU A 179 -3.82 30.45 -13.84
CA GLU A 179 -3.98 31.21 -12.58
C GLU A 179 -2.84 32.23 -12.38
N ILE A 180 -1.63 31.95 -12.89
CA ILE A 180 -0.50 32.87 -12.81
C ILE A 180 -0.86 34.21 -13.46
N ALA A 181 -1.53 34.19 -14.62
CA ALA A 181 -1.90 35.41 -15.35
C ALA A 181 -2.86 36.32 -14.56
N LYS A 182 -3.58 35.78 -13.57
CA LYS A 182 -4.51 36.53 -12.71
C LYS A 182 -3.81 37.27 -11.56
N LEU A 183 -2.53 36.99 -11.31
CA LEU A 183 -1.75 37.64 -10.26
C LEU A 183 -1.49 39.13 -10.58
N PRO A 184 -1.33 39.97 -9.54
CA PRO A 184 -0.85 41.35 -9.70
C PRO A 184 0.49 41.39 -10.47
N PRO A 185 0.81 42.48 -11.21
CA PRO A 185 1.97 42.52 -12.12
C PRO A 185 3.31 42.09 -11.50
N ALA A 186 3.60 42.54 -10.27
CA ALA A 186 4.84 42.17 -9.57
C ALA A 186 4.87 40.67 -9.23
N GLU A 187 3.79 40.14 -8.64
CA GLU A 187 3.68 38.72 -8.27
C GLU A 187 3.65 37.80 -9.49
N PHE A 188 2.97 38.22 -10.57
CA PHE A 188 2.95 37.53 -11.86
C PHE A 188 4.38 37.32 -12.38
N ARG A 189 5.19 38.38 -12.36
CA ARG A 189 6.55 38.34 -12.87
C ARG A 189 7.45 37.44 -12.02
N GLU A 190 7.35 37.51 -10.70
CA GLU A 190 8.11 36.62 -9.82
C GLU A 190 7.69 35.15 -9.97
N GLN A 191 6.39 34.87 -10.03
CA GLN A 191 5.89 33.52 -10.27
C GLN A 191 6.32 32.98 -11.65
N ALA A 192 6.36 33.82 -12.68
CA ALA A 192 6.86 33.44 -14.00
C ALA A 192 8.35 33.07 -13.94
N ARG A 193 9.19 33.84 -13.23
CA ARG A 193 10.61 33.50 -13.02
C ARG A 193 10.77 32.17 -12.30
N GLU A 194 9.98 31.94 -11.25
CA GLU A 194 9.96 30.69 -10.50
C GLU A 194 9.71 29.50 -11.43
N VAL A 195 8.66 29.58 -12.27
CA VAL A 195 8.31 28.53 -13.24
C VAL A 195 9.48 28.25 -14.20
N VAL A 196 10.02 29.29 -14.86
CA VAL A 196 11.11 29.14 -15.84
C VAL A 196 12.35 28.50 -15.20
N ALA A 197 12.70 28.95 -13.99
CA ALA A 197 13.85 28.43 -13.27
C ALA A 197 13.71 26.94 -12.92
N LEU A 198 12.53 26.50 -12.48
CA LEU A 198 12.28 25.09 -12.14
C LEU A 198 12.30 24.19 -13.36
N PHE A 199 11.66 24.60 -14.45
CA PHE A 199 11.62 23.82 -15.69
C PHE A 199 13.01 23.61 -16.29
N SER A 200 13.99 24.46 -15.93
CA SER A 200 15.37 24.37 -16.37
C SER A 200 16.28 23.53 -15.45
N ARG A 201 15.79 23.09 -14.29
CA ARG A 201 16.58 22.39 -13.27
C ARG A 201 16.27 20.91 -13.18
N ARG A 202 17.23 20.15 -12.64
CA ARG A 202 17.07 18.75 -12.25
C ARG A 202 17.38 18.59 -10.76
N ASN A 203 16.65 17.69 -10.12
CA ASN A 203 16.87 17.34 -8.73
C ASN A 203 18.03 16.34 -8.57
N ARG A 204 18.40 16.04 -7.31
CA ARG A 204 19.52 15.13 -6.96
C ARG A 204 19.42 13.74 -7.60
N MET A 205 18.21 13.27 -7.88
CA MET A 205 17.98 11.97 -8.52
C MET A 205 18.01 12.05 -10.07
N GLY A 206 18.37 13.20 -10.63
CA GLY A 206 18.43 13.45 -12.07
C GLY A 206 17.08 13.73 -12.73
N ASN A 207 15.98 13.80 -11.97
CA ASN A 207 14.64 14.08 -12.51
C ASN A 207 14.44 15.58 -12.71
N PRO A 208 13.60 16.01 -13.67
CA PRO A 208 13.20 17.42 -13.77
C PRO A 208 12.57 17.92 -12.47
N GLU A 209 12.90 19.15 -12.06
CA GLU A 209 12.27 19.81 -10.90
C GLU A 209 10.80 20.15 -11.19
N ALA A 210 10.46 20.49 -12.43
CA ALA A 210 9.10 20.69 -12.90
C ALA A 210 8.85 20.12 -14.31
N GLU A 211 7.61 19.71 -14.59
CA GLU A 211 7.15 19.16 -15.87
C GLU A 211 5.69 19.58 -16.14
N VAL A 212 5.27 19.59 -17.41
CA VAL A 212 3.88 19.82 -17.80
C VAL A 212 3.03 18.56 -17.56
N PHE A 213 1.76 18.76 -17.19
CA PHE A 213 0.74 17.72 -17.12
C PHE A 213 -0.32 17.88 -18.21
N PRO A 214 -0.82 16.78 -18.81
CA PRO A 214 -0.35 15.40 -18.67
C PRO A 214 1.03 15.19 -19.31
N THR A 215 1.70 14.10 -18.97
CA THR A 215 3.02 13.75 -19.56
C THR A 215 2.95 13.47 -21.07
N THR A 216 1.75 13.35 -21.63
CA THR A 216 1.48 13.23 -23.07
C THR A 216 1.44 14.58 -23.78
N THR A 217 1.46 15.70 -23.05
CA THR A 217 1.54 17.05 -23.63
C THR A 217 2.79 17.18 -24.50
N PRO A 218 2.68 17.81 -25.70
CA PRO A 218 3.83 17.98 -26.58
C PRO A 218 5.01 18.66 -25.89
N ILE A 219 6.21 18.12 -26.10
CA ILE A 219 7.46 18.64 -25.49
C ILE A 219 7.73 20.12 -25.82
N GLY A 220 7.13 20.62 -26.91
CA GLY A 220 7.19 22.03 -27.31
C GLY A 220 6.66 22.98 -26.25
N ILE A 221 5.64 22.59 -25.46
CA ILE A 221 5.08 23.43 -24.40
C ILE A 221 6.10 23.64 -23.28
N ALA A 222 6.68 22.54 -22.77
CA ALA A 222 7.71 22.62 -21.73
C ALA A 222 8.92 23.43 -22.19
N LYS A 223 9.33 23.28 -23.46
CA LYS A 223 10.40 24.10 -24.06
C LYS A 223 10.01 25.57 -24.16
N ALA A 224 8.78 25.90 -24.57
CA ALA A 224 8.32 27.28 -24.65
C ALA A 224 8.38 27.97 -23.29
N ILE A 225 8.01 27.26 -22.21
CA ILE A 225 8.16 27.74 -20.84
C ILE A 225 9.66 27.96 -20.49
N GLN A 226 10.53 26.97 -20.74
CA GLN A 226 11.97 27.07 -20.44
C GLN A 226 12.67 28.26 -21.12
N HIS A 227 12.24 28.65 -22.32
CA HIS A 227 12.89 29.70 -23.11
C HIS A 227 12.25 31.09 -22.93
N LEU A 228 11.31 31.24 -22.00
CA LEU A 228 10.68 32.53 -21.72
C LEU A 228 11.67 33.47 -21.01
N ASP A 229 12.09 34.53 -21.70
CA ASP A 229 13.04 35.53 -21.17
C ASP A 229 12.31 36.57 -20.31
N VAL A 230 11.94 36.16 -19.09
CA VAL A 230 11.12 36.97 -18.18
C VAL A 230 11.74 38.33 -17.91
N ASP A 231 13.07 38.42 -17.75
CA ASP A 231 13.74 39.67 -17.36
C ASP A 231 13.86 40.69 -18.49
N ARG A 232 13.81 40.26 -19.76
CA ARG A 232 13.87 41.19 -20.91
C ARG A 232 12.52 41.66 -21.40
N LEU A 233 11.46 40.88 -21.21
CA LEU A 233 10.13 41.21 -21.71
C LEU A 233 9.45 42.29 -20.87
N SER A 234 8.80 43.26 -21.52
CA SER A 234 7.86 44.16 -20.84
C SER A 234 6.66 43.38 -20.27
N ASP A 235 5.93 43.94 -19.31
CA ASP A 235 4.79 43.25 -18.69
C ASP A 235 3.72 42.82 -19.72
N GLU A 236 3.49 43.65 -20.75
CA GLU A 236 2.51 43.37 -21.80
C GLU A 236 3.00 42.29 -22.79
N GLU A 237 4.30 42.28 -23.10
CA GLU A 237 4.90 41.22 -23.93
C GLU A 237 4.96 39.89 -23.20
N LEU A 238 5.31 39.92 -21.91
CA LEU A 238 5.33 38.74 -21.05
C LEU A 238 3.94 38.12 -20.96
N ARG A 239 2.90 38.93 -20.74
CA ARG A 239 1.50 38.46 -20.74
C ARG A 239 1.10 37.84 -22.08
N ARG A 240 1.41 38.48 -23.20
CA ARG A 240 1.13 37.91 -24.53
C ARG A 240 1.85 36.58 -24.78
N ALA A 241 3.09 36.46 -24.31
CA ALA A 241 3.86 35.22 -24.43
C ALA A 241 3.28 34.11 -23.54
N THR A 242 2.88 34.42 -22.30
CA THR A 242 2.24 33.45 -21.41
C THR A 242 0.86 33.02 -21.92
N ASP A 243 0.06 33.95 -22.43
CA ASP A 243 -1.28 33.66 -22.99
C ASP A 243 -1.19 32.75 -24.21
N LYS A 244 -0.17 32.94 -25.05
CA LYS A 244 0.10 32.05 -26.18
C LYS A 244 0.43 30.64 -25.72
N ILE A 245 1.28 30.48 -24.70
CA ILE A 245 1.63 29.17 -24.14
C ILE A 245 0.40 28.49 -23.53
N ASP A 246 -0.43 29.23 -22.77
CA ASP A 246 -1.69 28.72 -22.21
C ASP A 246 -2.62 28.22 -23.33
N LEU A 247 -2.83 29.02 -24.38
CA LEU A 247 -3.69 28.65 -25.51
C LEU A 247 -3.18 27.40 -26.23
N ASP A 248 -1.90 27.37 -26.60
CA ASP A 248 -1.28 26.24 -27.31
C ASP A 248 -1.36 24.96 -26.46
N TRP A 249 -1.14 25.07 -25.15
CA TRP A 249 -1.26 23.95 -24.23
C TRP A 249 -2.70 23.46 -24.13
N ARG A 250 -3.69 24.33 -23.90
CA ARG A 250 -5.12 23.95 -23.85
C ARG A 250 -5.58 23.24 -25.11
N MET A 251 -5.16 23.74 -26.27
CA MET A 251 -5.51 23.15 -27.56
C MET A 251 -4.87 21.78 -27.80
N SER A 252 -3.73 21.51 -27.17
CA SER A 252 -3.06 20.20 -27.22
C SER A 252 -3.69 19.13 -26.31
N LEU A 253 -4.54 19.52 -25.34
CA LEU A 253 -5.12 18.57 -24.39
C LEU A 253 -6.25 17.72 -25.02
N PRO A 254 -6.23 16.39 -24.78
CA PRO A 254 -7.39 15.52 -25.02
C PRO A 254 -8.65 16.06 -24.34
N ALA A 255 -9.81 15.91 -24.98
CA ALA A 255 -11.06 16.50 -24.51
C ALA A 255 -11.47 16.04 -23.10
N ASP A 256 -11.18 14.79 -22.77
CA ASP A 256 -11.45 14.15 -21.47
C ASP A 256 -10.54 14.67 -20.34
N LEU A 257 -9.43 15.35 -20.66
CA LEU A 257 -8.49 15.92 -19.69
C LEU A 257 -8.59 17.44 -19.53
N ARG A 258 -9.51 18.10 -20.23
CA ARG A 258 -9.67 19.57 -20.16
C ARG A 258 -10.37 20.06 -18.90
N ASP A 259 -11.22 19.24 -18.31
CA ASP A 259 -11.79 19.50 -16.98
C ASP A 259 -10.79 19.01 -15.92
N GLU A 260 -10.07 19.95 -15.29
CA GLU A 260 -9.05 19.68 -14.27
C GLU A 260 -9.63 19.45 -12.86
N SER A 261 -10.88 19.00 -12.77
CA SER A 261 -11.52 18.64 -11.50
C SER A 261 -11.11 17.26 -11.00
N VAL A 262 -10.96 17.11 -9.67
CA VAL A 262 -10.80 15.80 -9.00
C VAL A 262 -12.02 14.88 -9.16
N GLU A 263 -13.17 15.45 -9.52
CA GLU A 263 -14.39 14.69 -9.84
C GLU A 263 -14.33 14.09 -11.25
N ASN A 264 -13.53 14.66 -12.17
CA ASN A 264 -13.33 14.10 -13.49
C ASN A 264 -12.50 12.80 -13.39
N PHE A 265 -13.12 11.68 -13.79
CA PHE A 265 -12.52 10.35 -13.72
C PHE A 265 -11.22 10.23 -14.54
N ALA A 266 -11.22 10.72 -15.78
CA ALA A 266 -10.07 10.58 -16.68
C ALA A 266 -8.88 11.40 -16.15
N TRP A 267 -9.15 12.65 -15.77
CA TRP A 267 -8.14 13.54 -15.20
C TRP A 267 -7.61 13.02 -13.86
N ARG A 268 -8.47 12.60 -12.94
CA ARG A 268 -8.07 12.05 -11.63
C ARG A 268 -7.14 10.85 -11.79
N ASN A 269 -7.46 9.91 -12.67
CA ASN A 269 -6.62 8.74 -12.90
C ASN A 269 -5.28 9.10 -13.53
N ALA A 270 -5.29 9.98 -14.54
CA ALA A 270 -4.06 10.45 -15.18
C ALA A 270 -3.15 11.20 -14.19
N MET A 271 -3.71 12.09 -13.36
CA MET A 271 -2.97 12.82 -12.33
C MET A 271 -2.44 11.87 -11.24
N CYS A 272 -3.25 10.93 -10.75
CA CYS A 272 -2.77 9.92 -9.81
C CYS A 272 -1.62 9.08 -10.39
N ALA A 273 -1.72 8.69 -11.68
CA ALA A 273 -0.64 7.97 -12.35
C ALA A 273 0.64 8.82 -12.42
N ALA A 274 0.53 10.12 -12.76
CA ALA A 274 1.65 11.04 -12.76
C ALA A 274 2.28 11.22 -11.37
N LEU A 275 1.47 11.31 -10.31
CA LEU A 275 1.92 11.51 -8.92
C LEU A 275 2.49 10.27 -8.26
N THR A 276 2.08 9.09 -8.72
CA THR A 276 2.61 7.80 -8.26
C THR A 276 3.76 7.30 -9.13
N ARG A 277 4.00 7.93 -10.29
CA ARG A 277 5.09 7.61 -11.22
C ARG A 277 6.43 7.57 -10.50
N VAL A 278 7.29 6.70 -11.02
CA VAL A 278 8.65 6.47 -10.60
C VAL A 278 9.57 6.62 -11.81
N SER A 279 10.78 7.13 -11.61
CA SER A 279 11.78 7.23 -12.68
C SER A 279 12.48 5.89 -12.91
N ASN A 280 12.58 5.48 -14.18
CA ASN A 280 13.35 4.32 -14.64
C ASN A 280 13.06 2.97 -13.94
N ALA A 281 11.87 2.81 -13.36
CA ALA A 281 11.42 1.50 -12.91
C ALA A 281 10.60 0.83 -14.03
N PRO A 282 10.83 -0.46 -14.35
CA PRO A 282 9.79 -1.24 -15.03
C PRO A 282 8.50 -1.12 -14.20
N GLU A 283 7.33 -1.11 -14.86
CA GLU A 283 6.06 -1.26 -14.15
C GLU A 283 6.22 -2.43 -13.19
N ILE A 284 6.09 -2.16 -11.88
CA ILE A 284 6.18 -3.22 -10.89
C ILE A 284 4.95 -4.08 -11.14
N ASP A 285 5.16 -5.24 -11.74
CA ASP A 285 4.17 -6.29 -11.69
C ASP A 285 3.90 -6.55 -10.20
N GLY A 286 2.66 -6.41 -9.75
CA GLY A 286 2.32 -6.53 -8.33
C GLY A 286 2.70 -7.88 -7.72
N SER A 287 3.07 -8.86 -8.56
CA SER A 287 3.75 -10.10 -8.21
C SER A 287 5.10 -9.92 -7.47
N GLU A 288 5.80 -8.78 -7.63
CA GLU A 288 7.09 -8.48 -6.99
C GLU A 288 7.00 -7.74 -5.63
N LEU A 289 5.84 -7.18 -5.28
CA LEU A 289 5.68 -6.42 -4.02
C LEU A 289 5.70 -7.37 -2.81
N ILE A 290 5.10 -8.54 -2.98
CA ILE A 290 5.23 -9.74 -2.16
C ILE A 290 5.20 -10.90 -3.15
N GLN A 291 6.32 -11.60 -3.32
CA GLN A 291 6.46 -12.72 -4.27
C GLN A 291 5.21 -13.60 -4.28
N GLY A 292 4.48 -13.54 -5.40
CA GLY A 292 3.34 -14.41 -5.67
C GLY A 292 1.95 -13.90 -5.24
N LEU A 293 1.81 -12.76 -4.55
CA LEU A 293 0.48 -12.16 -4.31
C LEU A 293 -0.03 -11.45 -5.57
N SER A 294 -1.32 -11.59 -5.87
CA SER A 294 -1.92 -10.80 -6.94
C SER A 294 -1.92 -9.29 -6.57
N PRO A 295 -1.76 -8.37 -7.54
CA PRO A 295 -1.81 -6.93 -7.29
C PRO A 295 -3.10 -6.47 -6.58
N GLU A 296 -4.24 -7.09 -6.90
CA GLU A 296 -5.54 -6.83 -6.24
C GLU A 296 -5.51 -7.25 -4.77
N PHE A 297 -4.96 -8.44 -4.48
CA PHE A 297 -4.87 -8.95 -3.12
C PHE A 297 -3.92 -8.11 -2.27
N PHE A 298 -2.77 -7.72 -2.83
CA PHE A 298 -1.79 -6.86 -2.18
C PHE A 298 -2.42 -5.52 -1.73
N ARG A 299 -3.24 -4.91 -2.59
CA ARG A 299 -3.90 -3.63 -2.31
C ARG A 299 -4.85 -3.68 -1.11
N GLN A 300 -5.29 -4.85 -0.67
CA GLN A 300 -6.22 -4.97 0.46
C GLN A 300 -5.54 -5.26 1.80
N ILE A 301 -4.22 -5.44 1.78
CA ILE A 301 -3.46 -5.75 2.98
C ILE A 301 -3.19 -4.45 3.73
N GLU A 302 -3.79 -4.36 4.89
CA GLU A 302 -3.42 -3.36 5.87
C GLU A 302 -2.30 -3.91 6.76
N TRP A 303 -1.05 -3.60 6.41
CA TRP A 303 0.10 -3.95 7.24
C TRP A 303 0.05 -3.23 8.59
N LEU A 304 0.31 -3.97 9.67
CA LEU A 304 0.20 -3.50 11.05
C LEU A 304 1.58 -3.40 11.73
N PRO A 305 1.72 -2.54 12.77
CA PRO A 305 2.92 -2.46 13.60
C PRO A 305 3.32 -3.84 14.15
N GLY A 306 4.49 -4.31 13.71
CA GLY A 306 5.01 -5.64 14.03
C GLY A 306 6.09 -5.61 15.10
N ALA A 307 7.15 -6.35 14.84
CA ALA A 307 8.34 -6.44 15.67
C ALA A 307 9.57 -6.71 14.79
N ARG A 308 10.75 -6.32 15.27
CA ARG A 308 12.04 -6.69 14.69
C ARG A 308 12.71 -7.76 15.53
N ILE A 309 13.51 -8.58 14.89
CA ILE A 309 14.37 -9.57 15.56
C ILE A 309 15.80 -9.07 15.40
N ASP A 310 16.41 -8.64 16.50
CA ASP A 310 17.78 -8.13 16.51
C ASP A 310 18.64 -9.01 17.42
N ARG A 311 19.67 -9.65 16.86
CA ARG A 311 20.56 -10.59 17.58
C ARG A 311 19.82 -11.66 18.41
N GLY A 312 18.66 -12.11 17.91
CA GLY A 312 17.82 -13.12 18.57
C GLY A 312 16.83 -12.56 19.61
N GLU A 313 16.85 -11.26 19.88
CA GLU A 313 15.87 -10.58 20.73
C GLU A 313 14.69 -10.09 19.90
N LEU A 314 13.47 -10.34 20.40
CA LEU A 314 12.24 -9.84 19.81
C LEU A 314 11.90 -8.46 20.38
N ILE A 315 11.95 -7.44 19.53
CA ILE A 315 11.67 -6.04 19.91
C ILE A 315 10.40 -5.59 19.19
N PHE A 316 9.33 -5.38 19.95
CA PHE A 316 8.07 -4.84 19.41
C PHE A 316 8.19 -3.37 19.00
N ASP A 317 7.31 -2.97 18.08
CA ASP A 317 7.27 -1.58 17.65
C ASP A 317 6.99 -0.60 18.82
N PRO A 318 7.70 0.54 18.93
CA PRO A 318 7.48 1.52 20.00
C PRO A 318 6.06 2.08 20.08
N LEU A 319 5.25 1.95 19.02
CA LEU A 319 3.83 2.33 19.06
C LEU A 319 3.03 1.58 20.11
N TRP A 320 3.44 0.36 20.48
CA TRP A 320 2.80 -0.41 21.55
C TRP A 320 2.96 0.27 22.91
N ASP A 321 4.16 0.80 23.20
CA ASP A 321 4.45 1.53 24.42
C ASP A 321 3.76 2.90 24.41
N GLU A 322 3.74 3.57 23.24
CA GLU A 322 2.99 4.81 23.05
C GLU A 322 1.50 4.62 23.33
N TYR A 323 0.88 3.59 22.73
CA TYR A 323 -0.53 3.26 22.95
C TYR A 323 -0.82 2.92 24.42
N THR A 324 0.07 2.17 25.07
CA THR A 324 -0.08 1.83 26.49
C THR A 324 -0.10 3.07 27.38
N ARG A 325 0.73 4.07 27.05
CA ARG A 325 0.84 5.34 27.78
C ARG A 325 -0.30 6.32 27.48
N THR A 326 -0.72 6.43 26.21
CA THR A 326 -1.68 7.47 25.78
C THR A 326 -3.13 6.98 25.72
N ARG A 327 -3.34 5.68 25.49
CA ARG A 327 -4.64 5.06 25.18
C ARG A 327 -5.38 5.74 24.03
N ASP A 328 -4.63 6.32 23.09
CA ASP A 328 -5.16 6.97 21.90
C ASP A 328 -6.00 5.99 21.06
N PRO A 329 -7.30 6.27 20.81
CA PRO A 329 -8.18 5.41 20.01
C PRO A 329 -7.63 5.13 18.60
N GLU A 330 -6.97 6.09 17.96
CA GLU A 330 -6.39 5.91 16.62
C GLU A 330 -5.25 4.90 16.65
N LEU A 331 -4.41 4.94 17.69
CA LEU A 331 -3.36 3.93 17.91
C LEU A 331 -3.96 2.56 18.21
N GLY A 332 -5.08 2.50 18.94
CA GLY A 332 -5.81 1.27 19.21
C GLY A 332 -6.30 0.56 17.94
N GLN A 333 -6.55 1.28 16.85
CA GLN A 333 -6.95 0.68 15.57
C GLN A 333 -5.81 -0.04 14.85
N VAL A 334 -4.56 0.36 15.07
CA VAL A 334 -3.38 -0.24 14.43
C VAL A 334 -2.61 -1.17 15.37
N CYS A 335 -2.64 -0.91 16.67
CA CYS A 335 -2.05 -1.74 17.72
C CYS A 335 -2.98 -2.89 18.10
N ASP A 336 -3.23 -3.80 17.16
CA ASP A 336 -4.07 -4.99 17.34
C ASP A 336 -3.38 -6.10 18.18
N PRO A 337 -3.81 -6.37 19.43
CA PRO A 337 -3.15 -7.33 20.31
C PRO A 337 -2.95 -8.73 19.72
N ARG A 338 -3.81 -9.14 18.76
CA ARG A 338 -3.68 -10.41 18.06
C ARG A 338 -2.40 -10.49 17.24
N VAL A 339 -1.98 -9.39 16.62
CA VAL A 339 -0.69 -9.30 15.88
C VAL A 339 0.47 -9.63 16.81
N ARG A 340 0.50 -9.04 18.00
CA ARG A 340 1.54 -9.28 19.01
C ARG A 340 1.62 -10.76 19.39
N ASN A 341 0.46 -11.37 19.65
CA ASN A 341 0.38 -12.78 20.02
C ASN A 341 0.76 -13.74 18.88
N ILE A 342 0.37 -13.42 17.64
CA ILE A 342 0.79 -14.19 16.47
C ILE A 342 2.31 -14.12 16.34
N ILE A 343 2.93 -12.93 16.37
CA ILE A 343 4.39 -12.79 16.30
C ILE A 343 5.07 -13.63 17.39
N PHE A 344 4.59 -13.56 18.63
CA PHE A 344 5.13 -14.37 19.72
C PHE A 344 5.05 -15.89 19.45
N ASN A 345 3.93 -16.38 18.93
CA ASN A 345 3.80 -17.79 18.56
C ASN A 345 4.83 -18.18 17.50
N PHE A 346 5.01 -17.37 16.45
CA PHE A 346 5.96 -17.68 15.37
C PHE A 346 7.42 -17.66 15.84
N VAL A 347 7.81 -16.68 16.67
CA VAL A 347 9.17 -16.64 17.23
C VAL A 347 9.47 -17.87 18.10
N ARG A 348 8.45 -18.46 18.74
CA ARG A 348 8.61 -19.72 19.51
C ARG A 348 8.76 -20.95 18.63
N PHE A 349 8.10 -20.98 17.47
CA PHE A 349 8.13 -22.13 16.56
C PHE A 349 9.34 -22.13 15.63
N TYR A 350 9.85 -20.96 15.25
CA TYR A 350 10.90 -20.81 14.24
C TYR A 350 12.18 -20.26 14.88
N ARG A 351 13.21 -21.12 14.97
CA ARG A 351 14.48 -20.80 15.63
C ARG A 351 15.33 -19.77 14.89
N ASP A 352 15.33 -19.81 13.57
CA ASP A 352 16.19 -19.00 12.68
C ASP A 352 15.41 -17.93 11.91
N LEU A 353 14.30 -17.46 12.49
CA LEU A 353 13.44 -16.43 11.94
C LEU A 353 14.22 -15.09 11.82
N GLN A 354 14.38 -14.60 10.59
CA GLN A 354 15.01 -13.30 10.30
C GLN A 354 14.03 -12.14 10.47
N TYR A 355 12.82 -12.29 9.92
CA TYR A 355 11.79 -11.27 10.04
C TYR A 355 10.40 -11.87 9.97
N VAL A 356 9.43 -11.10 10.49
CA VAL A 356 8.01 -11.38 10.41
C VAL A 356 7.23 -10.08 10.23
N ASN A 357 6.32 -10.06 9.27
CA ASN A 357 5.40 -8.97 9.00
C ASN A 357 3.98 -9.52 9.02
N ILE A 358 3.05 -8.79 9.62
CA ILE A 358 1.64 -9.18 9.71
C ILE A 358 0.77 -8.04 9.20
N GLY A 359 -0.19 -8.37 8.33
CA GLY A 359 -1.23 -7.45 7.91
C GLY A 359 -2.61 -8.05 8.16
N ARG A 360 -3.62 -7.20 8.27
CA ARG A 360 -5.03 -7.60 8.27
C ARG A 360 -5.63 -7.36 6.89
N ILE A 361 -6.58 -8.19 6.50
CA ILE A 361 -7.35 -7.98 5.27
C ILE A 361 -8.57 -7.15 5.65
N ALA A 362 -8.57 -5.87 5.26
CA ALA A 362 -9.56 -4.89 5.73
C ALA A 362 -10.95 -5.05 5.09
N ASN A 363 -11.01 -5.53 3.84
CA ASN A 363 -12.25 -5.71 3.08
C ASN A 363 -12.34 -7.13 2.51
N SER A 364 -13.53 -7.72 2.50
CA SER A 364 -13.74 -9.02 1.84
C SER A 364 -13.57 -8.88 0.32
N LEU A 365 -12.85 -9.81 -0.30
CA LEU A 365 -12.69 -9.91 -1.76
C LEU A 365 -13.87 -10.56 -2.48
N ALA A 366 -14.85 -11.08 -1.73
CA ALA A 366 -16.00 -11.77 -2.31
C ALA A 366 -16.85 -10.79 -3.13
N ARG A 367 -17.38 -11.26 -4.28
CA ARG A 367 -18.36 -10.50 -5.08
C ARG A 367 -19.61 -10.12 -4.27
N HIS A 368 -19.93 -10.92 -3.25
CA HIS A 368 -20.98 -10.67 -2.27
C HIS A 368 -20.36 -10.69 -0.87
N PRO A 369 -19.92 -9.54 -0.32
CA PRO A 369 -19.42 -9.48 1.04
C PRO A 369 -20.57 -9.80 2.02
N GLU A 370 -20.35 -10.73 2.95
CA GLU A 370 -21.32 -10.97 4.03
C GLU A 370 -21.41 -9.69 4.89
N ALA A 371 -22.58 -9.07 4.95
CA ALA A 371 -22.85 -7.97 5.87
C ALA A 371 -22.96 -8.51 7.30
N GLY A 372 -22.13 -8.00 8.21
CA GLY A 372 -22.23 -8.31 9.63
C GLY A 372 -21.04 -7.83 10.45
N PRO A 373 -21.19 -7.69 11.78
CA PRO A 373 -20.15 -7.19 12.70
C PRO A 373 -19.10 -8.26 13.05
N HIS A 374 -18.79 -9.17 12.12
CA HIS A 374 -17.80 -10.22 12.40
C HIS A 374 -16.42 -9.59 12.46
N ARG A 375 -15.77 -9.73 13.63
CA ARG A 375 -14.40 -9.28 13.92
C ARG A 375 -13.50 -9.60 12.73
N GLY A 376 -12.65 -8.66 12.31
CA GLY A 376 -11.64 -8.88 11.28
C GLY A 376 -10.84 -10.15 11.61
N SER A 377 -11.12 -11.23 10.87
CA SER A 377 -10.72 -12.60 11.24
C SER A 377 -9.65 -13.15 10.33
N ILE A 378 -9.09 -12.35 9.43
CA ILE A 378 -8.12 -12.82 8.44
C ILE A 378 -6.88 -11.92 8.46
N TYR A 379 -5.75 -12.56 8.73
CA TYR A 379 -4.43 -11.94 8.69
C TYR A 379 -3.60 -12.58 7.60
N ILE A 380 -2.69 -11.81 7.05
CA ILE A 380 -1.60 -12.30 6.23
C ILE A 380 -0.30 -12.20 7.01
N LEU A 381 0.48 -13.27 6.93
CA LEU A 381 1.82 -13.37 7.49
C LEU A 381 2.81 -13.41 6.34
N GLN A 382 3.85 -12.60 6.42
CA GLN A 382 5.06 -12.74 5.61
C GLN A 382 6.25 -12.92 6.54
N MET A 383 6.92 -14.06 6.45
CA MET A 383 8.07 -14.39 7.28
C MET A 383 9.25 -14.89 6.45
N LYS A 384 10.43 -14.85 7.04
CA LYS A 384 11.65 -15.36 6.42
C LYS A 384 12.51 -16.04 7.46
N GLU A 385 12.85 -17.30 7.18
CA GLU A 385 13.86 -18.06 7.92
C GLU A 385 15.21 -17.90 7.23
N THR A 386 16.29 -18.00 8.00
CA THR A 386 17.67 -17.92 7.48
C THR A 386 17.99 -19.07 6.55
N SER A 387 17.46 -20.26 6.84
CA SER A 387 17.64 -21.47 6.03
C SER A 387 16.88 -21.50 4.70
N ARG A 388 15.84 -20.67 4.53
CA ARG A 388 15.03 -20.66 3.31
C ARG A 388 15.59 -19.66 2.29
N LEU A 389 15.48 -19.96 0.99
CA LEU A 389 15.87 -19.04 -0.09
C LEU A 389 14.85 -17.93 -0.31
N GLU A 390 13.56 -18.25 -0.18
CA GLU A 390 12.47 -17.28 -0.37
C GLU A 390 11.67 -17.04 0.91
N PRO A 391 11.00 -15.89 1.05
CA PRO A 391 10.06 -15.63 2.14
C PRO A 391 8.84 -16.57 2.06
N TYR A 392 8.31 -16.97 3.20
CA TYR A 392 7.07 -17.72 3.32
C TYR A 392 5.90 -16.76 3.56
N VAL A 393 4.83 -16.92 2.79
CA VAL A 393 3.59 -16.15 2.91
C VAL A 393 2.45 -17.07 3.27
N ALA A 394 1.67 -16.69 4.28
CA ALA A 394 0.55 -17.48 4.77
C ALA A 394 -0.67 -16.62 5.10
N ILE A 395 -1.84 -17.23 5.04
CA ILE A 395 -3.10 -16.65 5.49
C ILE A 395 -3.47 -17.32 6.80
N LEU A 396 -3.78 -16.51 7.81
CA LEU A 396 -4.31 -16.92 9.09
C LEU A 396 -5.78 -16.54 9.14
N ARG A 397 -6.65 -17.50 9.43
CA ARG A 397 -8.08 -17.28 9.61
C ARG A 397 -8.49 -17.72 11.01
N PHE A 398 -9.04 -16.79 11.79
CA PHE A 398 -9.61 -17.10 13.10
C PHE A 398 -10.84 -17.98 12.94
N GLN A 399 -11.00 -18.86 13.93
CA GLN A 399 -12.14 -19.76 14.01
C GLN A 399 -13.44 -18.96 14.07
N LYS A 400 -14.43 -19.36 13.26
CA LYS A 400 -15.72 -18.68 13.18
C LYS A 400 -16.53 -18.81 14.47
N TRP A 401 -16.45 -19.97 15.12
CA TRP A 401 -17.18 -20.30 16.33
C TRP A 401 -16.17 -20.60 17.44
N GLY A 402 -15.56 -19.56 18.00
CA GLY A 402 -14.63 -19.68 19.12
C GLY A 402 -15.34 -19.56 20.46
N ILE A 403 -14.55 -19.58 21.54
CA ILE A 403 -15.07 -19.45 22.91
C ILE A 403 -15.84 -18.13 23.06
N ALA A 404 -15.28 -17.03 22.54
CA ALA A 404 -15.90 -15.71 22.63
C ALA A 404 -17.27 -15.68 21.94
N GLU A 405 -17.38 -16.25 20.74
CA GLU A 405 -18.63 -16.29 19.99
C GLU A 405 -19.69 -17.14 20.69
N HIS A 406 -19.33 -18.28 21.28
CA HIS A 406 -20.26 -19.07 22.09
C HIS A 406 -20.67 -18.40 23.40
N LEU A 407 -19.78 -17.64 24.03
CA LEU A 407 -20.14 -16.81 25.18
C LEU A 407 -21.12 -15.70 24.79
N ASP A 408 -20.95 -15.08 23.62
CA ASP A 408 -21.87 -14.08 23.08
C ASP A 408 -23.27 -14.68 22.79
N GLU A 409 -23.36 -15.98 22.49
CA GLU A 409 -24.62 -16.74 22.38
C GLU A 409 -25.28 -17.03 23.74
N GLY A 410 -24.66 -16.65 24.86
CA GLY A 410 -25.19 -16.87 26.21
C GLY A 410 -24.84 -18.23 26.82
N LYS A 411 -23.95 -19.01 26.20
CA LYS A 411 -23.47 -20.27 26.78
C LYS A 411 -22.55 -20.00 27.98
N ASN A 412 -22.44 -20.99 28.87
CA ASN A 412 -21.49 -20.92 29.98
C ASN A 412 -20.06 -21.24 29.50
N LEU A 413 -19.04 -20.82 30.27
CA LEU A 413 -17.64 -20.94 29.86
C LEU A 413 -17.21 -22.38 29.53
N LEU A 414 -17.63 -23.38 30.31
CA LEU A 414 -17.26 -24.78 30.07
C LEU A 414 -17.84 -25.26 28.74
N GLN A 415 -19.13 -25.01 28.51
CA GLN A 415 -19.79 -25.35 27.25
C GLN A 415 -19.15 -24.65 26.06
N SER A 416 -18.84 -23.35 26.19
CA SER A 416 -18.17 -22.58 25.13
C SER A 416 -16.77 -23.13 24.80
N ILE A 417 -16.04 -23.66 25.78
CA ILE A 417 -14.73 -24.31 25.56
C ILE A 417 -14.90 -25.62 24.80
N ILE A 418 -15.84 -26.48 25.24
CA ILE A 418 -16.07 -27.79 24.62
C ILE A 418 -16.49 -27.61 23.16
N GLU A 419 -17.51 -26.79 22.90
CA GLU A 419 -18.02 -26.58 21.54
C GLU A 419 -16.99 -25.92 20.61
N ALA A 420 -16.16 -25.01 21.13
CA ALA A 420 -15.08 -24.42 20.33
C ALA A 420 -14.01 -25.46 19.96
N ASN A 421 -13.69 -26.40 20.85
CA ASN A 421 -12.74 -27.48 20.52
C ASN A 421 -13.36 -28.47 19.52
N ASP A 422 -14.61 -28.89 19.75
CA ASP A 422 -15.35 -29.78 18.84
C ASP A 422 -15.45 -29.17 17.44
N TYR A 423 -15.64 -27.86 17.33
CA TYR A 423 -15.64 -27.16 16.05
C TYR A 423 -14.28 -27.22 15.33
N ALA A 424 -13.16 -27.15 16.07
CA ALA A 424 -11.83 -27.24 15.49
C ALA A 424 -11.59 -28.63 14.88
N ASP A 425 -11.92 -29.69 15.63
CA ASP A 425 -11.83 -31.08 15.18
C ASP A 425 -12.75 -31.32 13.98
N TYR A 426 -13.99 -30.85 14.06
CA TYR A 426 -14.95 -30.90 12.96
C TYR A 426 -14.44 -30.30 11.65
N ILE A 427 -13.76 -29.15 11.69
CA ILE A 427 -13.17 -28.53 10.49
C ILE A 427 -12.02 -29.37 9.95
N MET A 428 -11.16 -29.90 10.81
CA MET A 428 -10.02 -30.73 10.38
C MET A 428 -10.43 -32.09 9.84
N ASP A 429 -11.46 -32.72 10.41
CA ASP A 429 -12.04 -33.97 9.91
C ASP A 429 -12.68 -33.78 8.53
N ARG A 430 -13.42 -32.68 8.33
CA ARG A 430 -13.95 -32.31 7.02
C ARG A 430 -12.84 -32.13 6.00
N ARG A 431 -11.76 -31.46 6.39
CA ARG A 431 -10.58 -31.30 5.53
C ARG A 431 -10.00 -32.66 5.13
N LEU A 432 -9.80 -33.55 6.11
CA LEU A 432 -9.27 -34.89 5.87
C LEU A 432 -10.15 -35.67 4.88
N MET A 433 -11.47 -35.66 5.08
CA MET A 433 -12.42 -36.31 4.19
C MET A 433 -12.36 -35.72 2.77
N CYS A 434 -12.35 -34.40 2.63
CA CYS A 434 -12.19 -33.75 1.33
C CYS A 434 -10.87 -34.15 0.64
N GLN A 435 -9.76 -34.24 1.38
CA GLN A 435 -8.49 -34.71 0.84
C GLN A 435 -8.54 -36.18 0.39
N GLN A 436 -9.14 -37.07 1.18
CA GLN A 436 -9.29 -38.49 0.85
C GLN A 436 -10.18 -38.71 -0.39
N LEU A 437 -11.17 -37.85 -0.58
CA LEU A 437 -12.02 -37.85 -1.77
C LEU A 437 -11.28 -37.34 -3.02
N GLY A 438 -10.12 -36.69 -2.87
CA GLY A 438 -9.33 -36.16 -4.00
C GLY A 438 -9.62 -34.69 -4.33
N MET A 439 -10.26 -33.96 -3.43
CA MET A 439 -10.43 -32.51 -3.58
C MET A 439 -9.06 -31.82 -3.52
N SER A 440 -8.79 -30.92 -4.47
CA SER A 440 -7.51 -30.22 -4.57
C SER A 440 -7.37 -29.14 -3.50
N LEU A 441 -7.04 -29.55 -2.27
CA LEU A 441 -6.84 -28.66 -1.13
C LEU A 441 -5.37 -28.32 -0.92
N PRO A 442 -5.05 -27.18 -0.27
CA PRO A 442 -3.69 -26.87 0.18
C PRO A 442 -3.10 -28.02 0.99
N GLN A 443 -1.86 -28.40 0.69
CA GLN A 443 -1.19 -29.57 1.26
C GLN A 443 -1.17 -29.55 2.79
N TYR A 444 -0.88 -28.39 3.38
CA TYR A 444 -0.79 -28.20 4.83
C TYR A 444 -1.70 -27.09 5.32
N VAL A 445 -2.42 -27.37 6.40
CA VAL A 445 -3.13 -26.40 7.23
C VAL A 445 -2.66 -26.61 8.66
N GLY A 446 -2.05 -25.60 9.25
CA GLY A 446 -1.68 -25.58 10.66
C GLY A 446 -2.82 -25.04 11.53
N PHE A 447 -2.74 -25.34 12.81
CA PHE A 447 -3.64 -24.84 13.84
C PHE A 447 -2.83 -24.15 14.93
N GLY A 448 -3.32 -23.00 15.40
CA GLY A 448 -2.66 -22.22 16.44
C GLY A 448 -3.66 -21.59 17.38
N GLN A 449 -3.16 -21.20 18.55
CA GLN A 449 -3.97 -20.56 19.58
C GLN A 449 -3.16 -19.58 20.40
N PHE A 450 -3.84 -18.62 21.01
CA PHE A 450 -3.29 -17.79 22.07
C PHE A 450 -4.42 -17.33 23.01
N ALA A 451 -4.03 -16.70 24.11
CA ALA A 451 -4.94 -16.13 25.09
C ALA A 451 -5.27 -14.67 24.73
N GLU A 452 -6.55 -14.30 24.78
CA GLU A 452 -7.00 -12.91 24.63
C GLU A 452 -8.09 -12.56 25.66
N PRO A 453 -8.20 -11.30 26.10
CA PRO A 453 -9.29 -10.89 26.97
C PRO A 453 -10.61 -10.89 26.20
N TYR A 454 -11.64 -11.44 26.82
CA TYR A 454 -13.00 -11.42 26.30
C TYR A 454 -13.70 -10.12 26.70
N HIS A 455 -14.28 -9.42 25.72
CA HIS A 455 -14.95 -8.13 25.89
C HIS A 455 -16.40 -8.21 25.40
N GLY A 456 -17.22 -9.04 26.07
CA GLY A 456 -18.65 -9.18 25.77
C GLY A 456 -19.55 -8.55 26.83
N HIS A 457 -20.86 -8.66 26.62
CA HIS A 457 -21.88 -8.06 27.49
C HIS A 457 -22.36 -8.97 28.63
N ASN A 458 -21.72 -10.13 28.83
CA ASN A 458 -22.11 -11.11 29.86
C ASN A 458 -21.14 -11.10 31.06
N GLN A 459 -21.41 -11.98 32.04
CA GLN A 459 -20.66 -12.10 33.29
C GLN A 459 -19.18 -12.48 33.14
N TYR A 460 -18.75 -12.94 31.96
CA TYR A 460 -17.37 -13.33 31.70
C TYR A 460 -16.51 -12.20 31.13
N ASN A 461 -17.06 -10.98 30.96
CA ASN A 461 -16.31 -9.81 30.52
C ASN A 461 -15.01 -9.61 31.33
N GLY A 462 -13.89 -9.40 30.64
CA GLY A 462 -12.55 -9.30 31.23
C GLY A 462 -11.84 -10.63 31.47
N THR A 463 -12.54 -11.77 31.34
CA THR A 463 -11.92 -13.10 31.46
C THR A 463 -11.00 -13.37 30.28
N THR A 464 -9.89 -14.07 30.53
CA THR A 464 -8.99 -14.51 29.46
C THR A 464 -9.51 -15.80 28.83
N VAL A 465 -9.72 -15.79 27.51
CA VAL A 465 -10.19 -16.94 26.73
C VAL A 465 -9.18 -17.32 25.65
N ARG A 466 -9.28 -18.54 25.11
CA ARG A 466 -8.48 -18.95 23.95
C ARG A 466 -9.12 -18.45 22.67
N ALA A 467 -8.30 -17.85 21.81
CA ALA A 467 -8.62 -17.60 20.42
C ALA A 467 -7.87 -18.59 19.54
N TYR A 468 -8.61 -19.28 18.68
CA TYR A 468 -8.11 -20.30 17.76
C TYR A 468 -8.01 -19.74 16.34
N TYR A 469 -6.98 -20.16 15.61
CA TYR A 469 -6.82 -19.80 14.20
C TYR A 469 -6.22 -20.95 13.40
N PHE A 470 -6.63 -21.02 12.13
CA PHE A 470 -6.05 -21.90 11.12
C PHE A 470 -5.06 -21.10 10.28
N ILE A 471 -3.94 -21.71 9.93
CA ILE A 471 -2.94 -21.12 9.05
C ILE A 471 -2.71 -22.00 7.83
N ARG A 472 -2.61 -21.40 6.65
CA ARG A 472 -2.18 -22.10 5.44
C ARG A 472 -1.25 -21.25 4.61
N ALA A 473 -0.43 -21.90 3.79
CA ALA A 473 0.35 -21.21 2.77
C ALA A 473 -0.59 -20.40 1.86
N TYR A 474 -0.13 -19.23 1.44
CA TYR A 474 -0.78 -18.50 0.37
C TYR A 474 -0.67 -19.29 -0.94
N THR A 475 -1.73 -19.28 -1.74
CA THR A 475 -1.79 -19.98 -3.03
C THR A 475 -1.85 -18.94 -4.13
N SER A 476 -0.81 -18.87 -4.95
CA SER A 476 -0.73 -17.96 -6.09
C SER A 476 -1.67 -18.38 -7.21
N GLY A 477 -2.22 -17.40 -7.92
CA GLY A 477 -3.10 -17.61 -9.07
C GLY A 477 -4.21 -16.57 -9.12
N THR A 478 -5.20 -16.81 -9.97
CA THR A 478 -6.39 -15.96 -10.10
C THR A 478 -7.61 -16.72 -9.62
N ALA A 479 -8.40 -16.11 -8.73
CA ALA A 479 -9.71 -16.63 -8.39
C ALA A 479 -10.55 -16.88 -9.65
N SER A 480 -11.22 -18.02 -9.74
CA SER A 480 -11.89 -18.48 -10.96
C SER A 480 -12.92 -17.48 -11.49
N ASP A 481 -13.61 -16.77 -10.59
CA ASP A 481 -14.58 -15.72 -10.91
C ASP A 481 -13.91 -14.42 -11.35
N LYS A 482 -12.62 -14.23 -11.06
CA LYS A 482 -11.85 -13.03 -11.44
C LYS A 482 -10.97 -13.25 -12.67
N VAL A 483 -11.03 -14.43 -13.29
CA VAL A 483 -10.31 -14.67 -14.54
C VAL A 483 -10.79 -13.68 -15.62
N PRO A 484 -9.89 -12.89 -16.24
CA PRO A 484 -10.29 -11.90 -17.23
C PRO A 484 -11.03 -12.53 -18.40
N VAL A 485 -12.18 -11.95 -18.77
CA VAL A 485 -13.04 -12.48 -19.85
C VAL A 485 -12.31 -12.61 -21.20
N GLY A 486 -11.32 -11.76 -21.46
CA GLY A 486 -10.48 -11.81 -22.66
C GLY A 486 -9.70 -13.11 -22.83
N LYS A 487 -9.34 -13.80 -21.73
CA LYS A 487 -8.61 -15.08 -21.79
C LYS A 487 -9.45 -16.19 -22.42
N PHE A 488 -10.78 -16.15 -22.29
CA PHE A 488 -11.69 -17.15 -22.87
C PHE A 488 -11.81 -17.07 -24.41
N ARG A 489 -11.30 -15.98 -25.03
CA ARG A 489 -11.20 -15.89 -26.49
C ARG A 489 -10.15 -16.85 -27.07
N ASN A 490 -9.21 -17.33 -26.25
CA ASN A 490 -8.28 -18.39 -26.61
C ASN A 490 -8.94 -19.76 -26.37
N PRO A 491 -9.23 -20.56 -27.42
CA PRO A 491 -9.88 -21.86 -27.28
C PRO A 491 -9.11 -22.84 -26.38
N ALA A 492 -7.77 -22.81 -26.42
CA ALA A 492 -6.95 -23.69 -25.59
C ALA A 492 -7.07 -23.35 -24.09
N TYR A 493 -7.13 -22.05 -23.78
CA TYR A 493 -7.36 -21.58 -22.41
C TYR A 493 -8.75 -21.98 -21.93
N ALA A 494 -9.77 -21.70 -22.73
CA ALA A 494 -11.16 -22.01 -22.40
C ALA A 494 -11.35 -23.52 -22.13
N LYS A 495 -10.85 -24.38 -23.01
CA LYS A 495 -10.94 -25.85 -22.85
C LYS A 495 -10.24 -26.35 -21.59
N LYS A 496 -9.00 -25.91 -21.33
CA LYS A 496 -8.27 -26.28 -20.10
C LYS A 496 -8.97 -25.79 -18.84
N PHE A 497 -9.49 -24.55 -18.85
CA PHE A 497 -10.26 -24.01 -17.74
C PHE A 497 -11.52 -24.83 -17.45
N ALA A 498 -12.31 -25.15 -18.48
CA ALA A 498 -13.54 -25.93 -18.32
C ALA A 498 -13.26 -27.32 -17.78
N HIS A 499 -12.21 -28.00 -18.28
CA HIS A 499 -11.80 -29.30 -17.78
C HIS A 499 -11.43 -29.28 -16.28
N LEU A 500 -10.59 -28.32 -15.87
CA LEU A 500 -10.17 -28.21 -14.47
C LEU A 500 -11.32 -27.83 -13.54
N MET A 501 -12.15 -26.85 -13.95
CA MET A 501 -13.31 -26.44 -13.16
C MET A 501 -14.38 -27.52 -13.11
N GLY A 502 -14.57 -28.30 -14.18
CA GLY A 502 -15.49 -29.44 -14.19
C GLY A 502 -15.04 -30.54 -13.21
N GLY A 503 -13.73 -30.85 -13.18
CA GLY A 503 -13.16 -31.76 -12.19
C GLY A 503 -13.35 -31.27 -10.75
N ALA A 504 -13.10 -29.97 -10.50
CA ALA A 504 -13.34 -29.37 -9.19
C ALA A 504 -14.82 -29.39 -8.80
N ALA A 505 -15.72 -29.07 -9.74
CA ALA A 505 -17.17 -29.06 -9.52
C ALA A 505 -17.71 -30.45 -9.16
N ALA A 506 -17.22 -31.51 -9.81
CA ALA A 506 -17.61 -32.88 -9.48
C ALA A 506 -17.32 -33.23 -8.01
N MET A 507 -16.11 -32.91 -7.54
CA MET A 507 -15.75 -33.11 -6.14
C MET A 507 -16.57 -32.22 -5.19
N ASP A 508 -16.81 -30.98 -5.58
CA ASP A 508 -17.56 -30.01 -4.79
C ASP A 508 -19.03 -30.40 -4.58
N MET A 509 -19.64 -30.98 -5.62
CA MET A 509 -20.99 -31.56 -5.56
C MET A 509 -21.04 -32.78 -4.64
N ILE A 510 -20.06 -33.70 -4.71
CA ILE A 510 -20.00 -34.88 -3.85
C ILE A 510 -19.95 -34.48 -2.37
N VAL A 511 -19.11 -33.49 -2.04
CA VAL A 511 -19.04 -32.99 -0.66
C VAL A 511 -20.19 -32.04 -0.34
N GLY A 512 -21.02 -31.64 -1.30
CA GLY A 512 -22.15 -30.72 -1.10
C GLY A 512 -21.72 -29.40 -0.46
N ARG A 513 -20.70 -28.74 -1.01
CA ARG A 513 -20.16 -27.50 -0.41
C ARG A 513 -21.12 -26.31 -0.63
N LEU A 514 -21.55 -25.69 0.46
CA LEU A 514 -22.44 -24.52 0.47
C LEU A 514 -22.02 -23.54 1.57
N ALA A 515 -22.45 -22.29 1.45
CA ALA A 515 -22.30 -21.29 2.50
C ALA A 515 -23.07 -21.74 3.76
N THR A 516 -22.39 -21.78 4.90
CA THR A 516 -22.94 -22.30 6.17
C THR A 516 -24.11 -21.48 6.73
N LYS A 517 -24.27 -20.21 6.34
CA LYS A 517 -25.32 -19.32 6.88
C LYS A 517 -26.63 -19.38 6.11
N ASN A 518 -26.56 -19.30 4.78
CA ASN A 518 -27.73 -19.16 3.90
C ASN A 518 -27.90 -20.36 2.95
N GLY A 519 -26.97 -21.32 2.95
CA GLY A 519 -27.02 -22.49 2.08
C GLY A 519 -26.79 -22.18 0.60
N GLU A 520 -26.28 -21.00 0.26
CA GLU A 520 -25.96 -20.61 -1.12
C GLU A 520 -24.77 -21.39 -1.68
N ASN A 521 -24.74 -21.55 -3.00
CA ASN A 521 -23.60 -22.15 -3.68
C ASN A 521 -22.41 -21.19 -3.66
N ILE A 522 -21.24 -21.68 -3.24
CA ILE A 522 -20.01 -20.90 -3.14
C ILE A 522 -18.94 -21.32 -4.18
N PHE A 523 -19.27 -22.20 -5.10
CA PHE A 523 -18.40 -22.58 -6.20
C PHE A 523 -18.27 -21.46 -7.23
N ASP A 524 -17.06 -21.19 -7.68
CA ASP A 524 -16.73 -20.09 -8.59
C ASP A 524 -17.07 -18.72 -7.99
N THR A 525 -16.76 -18.56 -6.68
CA THR A 525 -16.97 -17.34 -5.87
C THR A 525 -15.74 -16.95 -5.03
N ASN A 526 -14.53 -17.06 -5.59
CA ASN A 526 -13.21 -16.72 -5.01
C ASN A 526 -12.46 -17.83 -4.24
N TYR A 527 -13.07 -18.99 -4.05
CA TYR A 527 -12.44 -20.08 -3.30
C TYR A 527 -11.63 -21.03 -4.19
N GLU A 528 -11.86 -21.01 -5.50
CA GLU A 528 -11.13 -21.78 -6.50
C GLU A 528 -10.07 -20.89 -7.14
N ILE A 529 -8.80 -21.19 -6.91
CA ILE A 529 -7.68 -20.45 -7.50
C ILE A 529 -7.15 -21.20 -8.70
N VAL A 530 -7.25 -20.56 -9.86
CA VAL A 530 -6.69 -21.03 -11.14
C VAL A 530 -5.24 -20.64 -11.21
N GLN A 531 -4.37 -21.64 -11.31
CA GLN A 531 -2.93 -21.48 -11.47
C GLN A 531 -2.56 -21.72 -12.94
N GLN A 532 -1.70 -20.85 -13.46
CA GLN A 532 -1.31 -20.86 -14.87
C GLN A 532 0.14 -21.31 -15.00
N GLY A 533 0.41 -22.06 -16.06
CA GLY A 533 1.76 -22.44 -16.45
C GLY A 533 2.52 -21.26 -17.07
N LEU A 534 3.78 -21.52 -17.45
CA LEU A 534 4.61 -20.56 -18.17
C LEU A 534 4.03 -20.19 -19.55
N ASP A 535 3.19 -21.05 -20.12
CA ASP A 535 2.46 -20.82 -21.37
C ASP A 535 1.22 -19.90 -21.20
N GLY A 536 0.92 -19.47 -19.98
CA GLY A 536 -0.26 -18.68 -19.64
C GLY A 536 -1.58 -19.45 -19.69
N LEU A 537 -1.54 -20.78 -19.85
CA LEU A 537 -2.71 -21.64 -19.84
C LEU A 537 -2.98 -22.19 -18.43
N PRO A 538 -4.25 -22.50 -18.08
CA PRO A 538 -4.56 -23.12 -16.79
C PRO A 538 -3.91 -24.50 -16.67
N GLU A 539 -3.24 -24.75 -15.55
CA GLU A 539 -2.62 -26.05 -15.24
C GLU A 539 -3.26 -26.72 -14.03
N HIS A 540 -3.68 -25.92 -13.04
CA HIS A 540 -4.19 -26.44 -11.78
C HIS A 540 -5.27 -25.55 -11.18
N VAL A 541 -6.21 -26.14 -10.44
CA VAL A 541 -7.20 -25.43 -9.62
C VAL A 541 -7.07 -25.90 -8.18
N ALA A 542 -6.78 -24.97 -7.27
CA ALA A 542 -6.75 -25.23 -5.84
C ALA A 542 -8.02 -24.67 -5.17
N VAL A 543 -8.68 -25.48 -4.34
CA VAL A 543 -9.83 -25.06 -3.55
C VAL A 543 -9.38 -24.67 -2.15
N LEU A 544 -9.54 -23.41 -1.80
CA LEU A 544 -8.92 -22.81 -0.62
C LEU A 544 -9.79 -22.79 0.63
N ASP A 545 -11.08 -23.11 0.50
CA ASP A 545 -12.02 -23.18 1.62
C ASP A 545 -12.86 -24.45 1.55
N HIS A 546 -12.86 -25.19 2.67
CA HIS A 546 -13.59 -26.44 2.90
C HIS A 546 -14.56 -26.32 4.09
N ALA A 547 -14.67 -25.15 4.73
CA ALA A 547 -15.56 -24.97 5.88
C ALA A 547 -17.04 -25.20 5.53
N GLY A 548 -17.41 -24.92 4.28
CA GLY A 548 -18.74 -25.16 3.72
C GLY A 548 -19.01 -26.60 3.26
N SER A 549 -18.02 -27.49 3.27
CA SER A 549 -18.19 -28.88 2.83
C SER A 549 -19.16 -29.63 3.75
N PHE A 550 -19.85 -30.64 3.23
CA PHE A 550 -20.85 -31.46 3.91
C PHE A 550 -22.02 -30.68 4.52
N VAL A 551 -22.39 -29.54 3.92
CA VAL A 551 -23.60 -28.79 4.28
C VAL A 551 -24.79 -29.26 3.44
N GLY A 552 -24.58 -29.43 2.14
CA GLY A 552 -25.59 -29.86 1.17
C GLY A 552 -25.45 -31.30 0.71
N TYR A 553 -24.65 -32.14 1.38
CA TYR A 553 -24.31 -33.48 0.89
C TYR A 553 -25.49 -34.47 0.84
N LEU A 554 -26.60 -34.15 1.53
CA LEU A 554 -27.85 -34.91 1.46
C LEU A 554 -28.83 -34.37 0.42
N LYS A 555 -28.50 -33.26 -0.27
CA LYS A 555 -29.37 -32.71 -1.31
C LYS A 555 -29.37 -33.63 -2.54
N PRO A 556 -30.52 -33.78 -3.23
CA PRO A 556 -30.57 -34.47 -4.51
C PRO A 556 -29.58 -33.85 -5.50
N PHE A 557 -28.97 -34.70 -6.33
CA PHE A 557 -27.96 -34.26 -7.30
C PHE A 557 -28.52 -33.20 -8.25
N GLU A 558 -29.77 -33.37 -8.69
CA GLU A 558 -30.49 -32.48 -9.60
C GLU A 558 -30.60 -31.04 -9.07
N GLU A 559 -30.69 -30.88 -7.75
CA GLU A 559 -30.73 -29.56 -7.10
C GLU A 559 -29.35 -28.90 -7.03
N LEU A 560 -28.28 -29.70 -7.07
CA LEU A 560 -26.91 -29.21 -7.02
C LEU A 560 -26.41 -28.79 -8.41
N VAL A 561 -26.77 -29.50 -9.49
CA VAL A 561 -26.15 -29.33 -10.82
C VAL A 561 -26.25 -27.92 -11.40
N ALA A 562 -27.44 -27.30 -11.35
CA ALA A 562 -27.69 -26.07 -12.10
C ALA A 562 -26.75 -24.91 -11.74
N PRO A 563 -26.50 -24.61 -10.44
CA PRO A 563 -25.47 -23.65 -10.03
C PRO A 563 -24.06 -23.93 -10.57
N TYR A 564 -23.61 -25.19 -10.59
CA TYR A 564 -22.27 -25.53 -11.10
C TYR A 564 -22.19 -25.39 -12.62
N ALA A 565 -23.25 -25.70 -13.35
CA ALA A 565 -23.31 -25.50 -14.80
C ALA A 565 -23.27 -24.01 -15.20
N GLU A 566 -23.76 -23.13 -14.33
CA GLU A 566 -23.78 -21.68 -14.59
C GLU A 566 -22.38 -21.07 -14.73
N VAL A 567 -21.37 -21.70 -14.13
CA VAL A 567 -19.94 -21.36 -14.30
C VAL A 567 -19.55 -21.34 -15.78
N VAL A 568 -19.99 -22.34 -16.54
CA VAL A 568 -19.70 -22.43 -17.98
C VAL A 568 -20.63 -21.50 -18.76
N ARG A 569 -21.94 -21.50 -18.45
CA ARG A 569 -22.95 -20.71 -19.16
C ARG A 569 -22.68 -19.21 -19.13
N ARG A 570 -22.32 -18.64 -17.98
CA ARG A 570 -22.02 -17.20 -17.85
C ARG A 570 -20.82 -16.75 -18.69
N ARG A 571 -19.98 -17.68 -19.12
CA ARG A 571 -18.79 -17.43 -19.94
C ARG A 571 -19.04 -17.71 -21.43
N ALA A 572 -20.17 -18.28 -21.80
CA ALA A 572 -20.55 -18.60 -23.18
C ALA A 572 -20.35 -17.44 -24.18
N PRO A 573 -20.72 -16.18 -23.85
CA PRO A 573 -20.56 -15.05 -24.79
C PRO A 573 -19.11 -14.72 -25.15
N TYR A 574 -18.13 -15.24 -24.39
CA TYR A 574 -16.72 -14.90 -24.54
C TYR A 574 -15.88 -16.03 -25.15
N VAL A 575 -16.51 -17.17 -25.45
CA VAL A 575 -15.88 -18.36 -26.00
C VAL A 575 -16.26 -18.49 -27.49
N LYS A 576 -15.29 -18.81 -28.35
CA LYS A 576 -15.52 -18.93 -29.80
C LYS A 576 -16.28 -20.20 -30.20
N ASP A 577 -16.03 -21.30 -29.50
CA ASP A 577 -16.69 -22.60 -29.70
C ASP A 577 -17.23 -23.08 -28.35
N PHE A 578 -18.51 -22.81 -28.11
CA PHE A 578 -19.14 -23.17 -26.84
C PHE A 578 -19.35 -24.68 -26.71
N ALA A 579 -19.54 -25.39 -27.83
CA ALA A 579 -19.76 -26.85 -27.82
C ALA A 579 -18.49 -27.62 -27.43
N ALA A 580 -17.31 -27.09 -27.74
CA ALA A 580 -16.03 -27.65 -27.26
C ALA A 580 -15.64 -27.20 -25.83
N PHE A 581 -16.41 -26.28 -25.23
CA PHE A 581 -16.15 -25.69 -23.91
C PHE A 581 -17.04 -26.25 -22.80
N GLY A 582 -18.31 -26.56 -23.09
CA GLY A 582 -19.18 -27.35 -22.21
C GLY A 582 -18.89 -28.82 -22.29
#